data_AF-A0A3D3CP23-F1
#
_entry.id   AF-A0A3D3CP23-F1
#
_cell.length_a   1.000
_cell.length_b   1.000
_cell.length_c   1.000
_cell.angle_alpha   90.00
_cell.angle_beta   90.00
_cell.angle_gamma   90.00
#
_symmetry.space_group_name_H-M   'P 1'
#
loop_
_entity.id
_entity.type
_entity.pdbx_description
1 polymer ?
#
loop_
_entity_poly.entity_id
_entity_poly.type
_entity_poly.pdbx_seq_one_letter_code
_entity_poly.pdbx_strand_id
1 'polypeptide(L)'
;MKNSTLKFLLIISLILNISFMGTAGYQYYKQSAYWTSPFGMKIKKGIFLFEELSLKPEQAKTMREKAIPFRAEMGRRSIEIAKKRKELINLMRADNPDVKTIDTVISEISKMQEEMQRKVTIHMLEEKALLGEDQQQKFFDLIENAMTKGRQTGCPPAIEHD
;
A
#
# COMPACT_ATOMS: atom_id res chain seq x y z
N MET A 1 -50.62 5.52 -1.74
CA MET A 1 -49.51 6.31 -2.35
C MET A 1 -49.76 6.46 -3.83
N LYS A 2 -49.59 7.66 -4.40
CA LYS A 2 -49.82 7.89 -5.84
C LYS A 2 -48.74 7.15 -6.65
N ASN A 3 -49.12 6.46 -7.73
CA ASN A 3 -48.18 5.71 -8.58
C ASN A 3 -47.00 6.56 -9.08
N SER A 4 -47.17 7.88 -9.22
CA SER A 4 -46.08 8.79 -9.58
C SER A 4 -45.02 8.92 -8.49
N THR A 5 -45.43 8.97 -7.21
CA THR A 5 -44.52 9.06 -6.06
C THR A 5 -43.69 7.79 -5.91
N LEU A 6 -44.32 6.61 -6.11
CA LEU A 6 -43.62 5.33 -6.07
C LEU A 6 -42.61 5.20 -7.22
N LYS A 7 -42.99 5.59 -8.43
CA LYS A 7 -42.08 5.63 -9.60
C LYS A 7 -40.89 6.56 -9.33
N PHE A 8 -41.13 7.74 -8.75
CA PHE A 8 -40.07 8.70 -8.44
C PHE A 8 -39.08 8.15 -7.40
N LEU A 9 -39.58 7.53 -6.32
CA LEU A 9 -38.73 6.90 -5.30
C LEU A 9 -37.89 5.74 -5.86
N LEU A 10 -38.45 4.94 -6.77
CA LEU A 10 -37.72 3.85 -7.42
C LEU A 10 -36.61 4.37 -8.33
N ILE A 11 -36.86 5.43 -9.10
CA ILE A 11 -35.85 6.07 -9.94
C ILE A 11 -34.71 6.63 -9.09
N ILE A 12 -35.03 7.32 -7.99
CA ILE A 12 -34.02 7.86 -7.06
C ILE A 12 -33.18 6.72 -6.46
N SER A 13 -33.83 5.64 -5.99
CA SER A 13 -33.13 4.47 -5.42
C SER A 13 -32.18 3.82 -6.44
N LEU A 14 -32.62 3.70 -7.70
CA LEU A 14 -31.80 3.14 -8.77
C LEU A 14 -30.57 4.01 -9.08
N ILE A 15 -30.77 5.32 -9.19
CA ILE A 15 -29.68 6.29 -9.43
C ILE A 15 -28.66 6.24 -8.28
N LEU A 16 -29.11 6.16 -7.02
CA LEU A 16 -28.23 6.05 -5.86
C LEU A 16 -27.40 4.76 -5.88
N ASN A 17 -28.02 3.61 -6.21
CA ASN A 17 -27.29 2.33 -6.31
C ASN A 17 -26.26 2.33 -7.44
N ILE A 18 -26.61 2.86 -8.62
CA ILE A 18 -25.68 2.98 -9.75
C ILE A 18 -24.54 3.94 -9.43
N SER A 19 -24.84 5.07 -8.79
CA SER A 19 -23.83 6.05 -8.37
C SER A 19 -22.88 5.46 -7.34
N PHE A 20 -23.39 4.68 -6.38
CA PHE A 20 -22.58 3.99 -5.39
C PHE A 20 -21.66 2.94 -6.02
N MET A 21 -22.18 2.08 -6.90
CA MET A 21 -21.38 1.11 -7.65
C MET A 21 -20.36 1.78 -8.58
N GLY A 22 -20.74 2.86 -9.27
CA GLY A 22 -19.86 3.62 -10.14
C GLY A 22 -18.71 4.27 -9.37
N THR A 23 -19.01 4.88 -8.21
CA THR A 23 -18.02 5.52 -7.34
C THR A 23 -17.09 4.48 -6.71
N ALA A 24 -17.64 3.39 -6.16
CA ALA A 24 -16.85 2.30 -5.59
C ALA A 24 -15.99 1.59 -6.65
N GLY A 25 -16.54 1.35 -7.85
CA GLY A 25 -15.83 0.76 -8.98
C GLY A 25 -14.72 1.68 -9.49
N TYR A 26 -14.98 2.97 -9.63
CA TYR A 26 -13.98 3.97 -10.04
C TYR A 26 -12.86 4.10 -9.01
N GLN A 27 -13.21 4.13 -7.71
CA GLN A 27 -12.24 4.19 -6.62
C GLN A 27 -11.41 2.91 -6.54
N TYR A 28 -12.02 1.74 -6.72
CA TYR A 28 -11.32 0.45 -6.80
C TYR A 28 -10.36 0.40 -8.01
N TYR A 29 -10.80 0.89 -9.18
CA TYR A 29 -9.97 0.96 -10.38
C TYR A 29 -8.78 1.91 -10.21
N LYS A 30 -9.00 3.12 -9.67
CA LYS A 30 -7.94 4.11 -9.44
C LYS A 30 -6.97 3.65 -8.35
N GLN A 31 -7.45 3.00 -7.30
CA GLN A 31 -6.61 2.39 -6.26
C GLN A 31 -5.85 1.17 -6.80
N SER A 32 -6.40 0.45 -7.78
CA SER A 32 -5.71 -0.62 -8.49
C SER A 32 -4.61 -0.13 -9.42
N ALA A 33 -4.61 1.12 -9.88
CA ALA A 33 -3.56 1.62 -10.79
C ALA A 33 -2.18 1.78 -10.12
N TYR A 34 -2.15 1.84 -8.78
CA TYR A 34 -0.94 2.08 -8.01
C TYR A 34 -0.66 0.94 -7.04
N TRP A 35 0.60 0.87 -6.67
CA TRP A 35 1.17 -0.03 -5.68
C TRP A 35 1.91 0.83 -4.65
N THR A 36 1.73 0.55 -3.36
CA THR A 36 2.51 1.22 -2.32
C THR A 36 3.73 0.36 -2.03
N SER A 37 4.92 0.90 -2.26
CA SER A 37 6.17 0.20 -1.97
C SER A 37 6.28 -0.10 -0.47
N PRO A 38 7.11 -1.08 -0.08
CA PRO A 38 7.45 -1.29 1.34
C PRO A 38 8.00 -0.03 2.04
N PHE A 39 8.43 0.98 1.28
CA PHE A 39 8.96 2.27 1.75
C PHE A 39 7.91 3.38 1.77
N GLY A 40 6.63 3.07 1.55
CA GLY A 40 5.53 4.05 1.60
C GLY A 40 5.34 4.89 0.34
N MET A 41 6.10 4.62 -0.73
CA MET A 41 5.97 5.36 -1.98
C MET A 41 4.88 4.76 -2.87
N LYS A 42 4.00 5.60 -3.42
CA LYS A 42 3.03 5.17 -4.45
C LYS A 42 3.70 5.11 -5.81
N ILE A 43 3.76 3.91 -6.38
CA ILE A 43 4.36 3.61 -7.69
C ILE A 43 3.24 3.11 -8.62
N LYS A 44 3.21 3.58 -9.87
CA LYS A 44 2.25 3.07 -10.86
C LYS A 44 2.53 1.58 -11.13
N LYS A 45 1.50 0.75 -11.17
CA LYS A 45 1.67 -0.67 -11.51
C LYS A 45 2.28 -0.80 -12.91
N GLY A 46 3.23 -1.72 -13.06
CA GLY A 46 3.99 -1.93 -14.29
C GLY A 46 5.34 -1.21 -14.35
N ILE A 47 5.60 -0.24 -13.47
CA ILE A 47 6.92 0.40 -13.34
C ILE A 47 7.73 -0.29 -12.23
N PHE A 48 9.00 -0.57 -12.49
CA PHE A 48 9.91 -1.16 -11.51
C PHE A 48 11.14 -0.28 -11.27
N LEU A 49 11.53 -0.10 -10.01
CA LEU A 49 12.67 0.73 -9.62
C LEU A 49 13.98 0.29 -10.30
N PHE A 50 14.14 -1.02 -10.53
CA PHE A 50 15.33 -1.56 -11.17
C PHE A 50 15.41 -1.28 -12.68
N GLU A 51 14.36 -0.74 -13.32
CA GLU A 51 14.39 -0.40 -14.75
C GLU A 51 15.37 0.74 -15.06
N GLU A 52 15.77 1.51 -14.05
CA GLU A 52 16.81 2.55 -14.15
C GLU A 52 18.25 1.99 -14.15
N LEU A 53 18.43 0.68 -13.91
CA LEU A 53 19.75 0.06 -13.75
C LEU A 53 20.43 -0.37 -15.06
N SER A 54 19.90 0.05 -16.22
CA SER A 54 20.40 -0.34 -17.54
C SER A 54 20.65 -1.86 -17.65
N LEU A 55 19.65 -2.65 -17.22
CA LEU A 55 19.74 -4.11 -17.14
C LEU A 55 19.82 -4.75 -18.54
N LYS A 56 20.50 -5.89 -18.63
CA LYS A 56 20.35 -6.77 -19.81
C LYS A 56 18.89 -7.27 -19.90
N PRO A 57 18.35 -7.54 -21.11
CA PRO A 57 16.97 -7.99 -21.27
C PRO A 57 16.61 -9.21 -20.42
N GLU A 58 17.53 -10.17 -20.30
CA GLU A 58 17.39 -11.40 -19.54
C GLU A 58 17.34 -11.13 -18.03
N GLN A 59 18.24 -10.26 -17.53
CA GLN A 59 18.23 -9.82 -16.13
C GLN A 59 16.92 -9.11 -15.80
N ALA A 60 16.49 -8.16 -16.64
CA ALA A 60 15.24 -7.43 -16.45
C ALA A 60 14.01 -8.36 -16.44
N LYS A 61 14.00 -9.39 -17.30
CA LYS A 61 12.93 -10.39 -17.32
C LYS A 61 12.87 -11.17 -16.00
N THR A 62 13.99 -11.71 -15.55
CA THR A 62 14.07 -12.47 -14.29
C THR A 62 13.64 -11.62 -13.09
N MET A 63 14.11 -10.38 -13.00
CA MET A 63 13.74 -9.46 -11.92
C MET A 63 12.25 -9.12 -11.94
N ARG A 64 11.65 -8.90 -13.12
CA ARG A 64 10.18 -8.69 -13.24
C ARG A 64 9.37 -9.91 -12.80
N GLU A 65 9.78 -11.10 -13.22
CA GLU A 65 9.11 -12.36 -12.85
C GLU A 65 9.11 -12.59 -11.33
N LYS A 66 10.19 -12.21 -10.64
CA LYS A 66 10.26 -12.24 -9.17
C LYS A 66 9.50 -11.11 -8.49
N ALA A 67 9.54 -9.90 -9.05
CA ALA A 67 8.94 -8.72 -8.43
C ALA A 67 7.40 -8.74 -8.43
N ILE A 68 6.76 -9.36 -9.42
CA ILE A 68 5.29 -9.46 -9.50
C ILE A 68 4.69 -10.21 -8.29
N PRO A 69 5.07 -11.48 -8.02
CA PRO A 69 4.54 -12.22 -6.87
C PRO A 69 4.96 -11.59 -5.54
N PHE A 70 6.19 -11.06 -5.46
CA PHE A 70 6.67 -10.35 -4.26
C PHE A 70 5.78 -9.14 -3.93
N ARG A 71 5.49 -8.28 -4.92
CA ARG A 71 4.54 -7.18 -4.75
C ARG A 71 3.17 -7.73 -4.34
N ALA A 72 2.61 -8.71 -5.04
CA ALA A 72 1.32 -9.27 -4.65
C ALA A 72 1.27 -9.73 -3.17
N GLU A 73 2.32 -10.39 -2.67
CA GLU A 73 2.42 -10.80 -1.27
C GLU A 73 2.47 -9.60 -0.31
N MET A 74 3.36 -8.63 -0.55
CA MET A 74 3.49 -7.44 0.30
C MET A 74 2.17 -6.65 0.40
N GLY A 75 1.32 -6.77 -0.62
CA GLY A 75 0.10 -5.98 -0.75
C GLY A 75 -0.97 -6.54 0.15
N ARG A 76 -1.09 -7.88 0.13
CA ARG A 76 -1.95 -8.62 1.07
C ARG A 76 -1.54 -8.33 2.51
N ARG A 77 -0.24 -8.41 2.83
CA ARG A 77 0.27 -8.11 4.18
C ARG A 77 -0.01 -6.66 4.60
N SER A 78 0.13 -5.70 3.69
CA SER A 78 -0.21 -4.29 3.96
C SER A 78 -1.70 -4.09 4.24
N ILE A 79 -2.59 -4.82 3.56
CA ILE A 79 -4.03 -4.80 3.81
C ILE A 79 -4.34 -5.36 5.20
N GLU A 80 -3.72 -6.47 5.61
CA GLU A 80 -3.91 -7.05 6.94
C GLU A 80 -3.45 -6.10 8.05
N ILE A 81 -2.30 -5.45 7.88
CA ILE A 81 -1.83 -4.41 8.83
C ILE A 81 -2.83 -3.25 8.89
N ALA A 82 -3.36 -2.81 7.74
CA ALA A 82 -4.36 -1.74 7.71
C ALA A 82 -5.66 -2.13 8.44
N LYS A 83 -6.09 -3.40 8.31
CA LYS A 83 -7.24 -3.95 9.03
C LYS A 83 -7.00 -3.95 10.54
N LYS A 84 -5.83 -4.40 11.00
CA LYS A 84 -5.46 -4.39 12.42
C LYS A 84 -5.29 -2.98 13.00
N ARG A 85 -4.79 -2.03 12.21
CA ARG A 85 -4.80 -0.60 12.59
C ARG A 85 -6.21 -0.05 12.76
N LYS A 86 -7.16 -0.45 11.90
CA LYS A 86 -8.57 -0.07 12.07
C LYS A 86 -9.17 -0.66 13.35
N GLU A 87 -8.85 -1.92 13.66
CA GLU A 87 -9.23 -2.57 14.92
C GLU A 87 -8.69 -1.82 16.14
N LEU A 88 -7.41 -1.43 16.11
CA LEU A 88 -6.80 -0.60 17.15
C LEU A 88 -7.55 0.72 17.37
N ILE A 89 -7.87 1.45 16.29
CA ILE A 89 -8.65 2.69 16.38
C ILE A 89 -10.05 2.45 16.97
N ASN A 90 -10.69 1.32 16.64
CA ASN A 90 -12.00 0.98 17.21
C ASN A 90 -11.91 0.71 18.71
N LEU A 91 -10.88 -0.02 19.17
CA LEU A 91 -10.64 -0.27 20.60
C LEU A 91 -10.42 1.03 21.38
N MET A 92 -9.67 1.97 20.79
CA MET A 92 -9.43 3.29 21.39
C MET A 92 -10.68 4.18 21.48
N ARG A 93 -11.72 3.90 20.68
CA ARG A 93 -12.98 4.66 20.67
C ARG A 93 -14.02 4.11 21.65
N ALA A 94 -13.77 2.97 22.30
CA ALA A 94 -14.69 2.41 23.26
C ALA A 94 -14.82 3.32 24.49
N ASP A 95 -15.98 3.32 25.15
CA ASP A 95 -16.24 4.14 26.35
C ASP A 95 -15.30 3.80 27.51
N ASN A 96 -14.84 2.54 27.57
CA ASN A 96 -13.82 2.07 28.51
C ASN A 96 -12.76 1.24 27.77
N PRO A 97 -11.70 1.86 27.23
CA PRO A 97 -10.68 1.16 26.47
C PRO A 97 -9.89 0.16 27.33
N ASP A 98 -9.80 -1.10 26.88
CA ASP A 98 -8.93 -2.10 27.51
C ASP A 98 -7.49 -1.99 26.97
N VAL A 99 -6.61 -1.45 27.81
CA VAL A 99 -5.19 -1.28 27.51
C VAL A 99 -4.51 -2.61 27.16
N LYS A 100 -4.86 -3.73 27.82
CA LYS A 100 -4.23 -5.02 27.52
C LYS A 100 -4.58 -5.54 26.12
N THR A 101 -5.83 -5.36 25.72
CA THR A 101 -6.27 -5.71 24.37
C THR A 101 -5.62 -4.80 23.32
N ILE A 102 -5.48 -3.50 23.63
CA ILE A 102 -4.74 -2.55 22.77
C ILE A 102 -3.27 -2.97 22.59
N ASP A 103 -2.57 -3.30 23.68
CA ASP A 103 -1.17 -3.73 23.64
C ASP A 103 -0.99 -5.03 22.84
N THR A 104 -1.96 -5.93 22.91
CA THR A 104 -1.98 -7.17 22.12
C THR A 104 -2.06 -6.84 20.63
N VAL A 105 -2.99 -5.97 20.22
CA VAL A 105 -3.13 -5.57 18.81
C VAL A 105 -1.89 -4.81 18.31
N ILE A 106 -1.28 -3.96 19.14
CA ILE A 106 -0.02 -3.30 18.81
C ILE A 106 1.08 -4.34 18.57
N SER A 107 1.22 -5.32 19.45
CA SER A 107 2.23 -6.38 19.33
C SER A 107 2.05 -7.22 18.06
N GLU A 108 0.80 -7.53 17.69
CA GLU A 108 0.48 -8.21 16.43
C GLU A 108 0.87 -7.38 15.21
N ILE A 109 0.56 -6.08 15.22
CA ILE A 109 0.97 -5.14 14.17
C ILE A 109 2.49 -5.11 14.03
N SER A 110 3.21 -4.96 15.15
CA SER A 110 4.68 -4.92 15.18
C SER A 110 5.28 -6.21 14.60
N LYS A 111 4.76 -7.37 14.99
CA LYS A 111 5.22 -8.66 14.43
C LYS A 111 5.01 -8.75 12.92
N MET A 112 3.84 -8.35 12.42
CA MET A 112 3.57 -8.34 10.98
C MET A 112 4.50 -7.38 10.22
N GLN A 113 4.81 -6.23 10.82
CA GLN A 113 5.74 -5.26 10.24
C GLN A 113 7.18 -5.80 10.22
N GLU A 114 7.62 -6.47 11.29
CA GLU A 114 8.94 -7.12 11.35
C GLU A 114 9.08 -8.18 10.25
N GLU A 115 8.10 -9.07 10.12
CA GLU A 115 8.09 -10.10 9.07
C GLU A 115 8.17 -9.49 7.67
N MET A 116 7.46 -8.37 7.46
CA MET A 116 7.50 -7.65 6.20
C MET A 116 8.89 -7.06 5.92
N GLN A 117 9.51 -6.40 6.90
CA GLN A 117 10.86 -5.86 6.77
C GLN A 117 11.88 -6.95 6.44
N ARG A 118 11.82 -8.08 7.17
CA ARG A 118 12.70 -9.24 6.92
C ARG A 118 12.56 -9.76 5.49
N LYS A 119 11.33 -9.92 4.98
CA LYS A 119 11.07 -10.36 3.61
C LYS A 119 11.58 -9.38 2.57
N VAL A 120 11.42 -8.08 2.81
CA VAL A 120 11.94 -7.03 1.92
C VAL A 120 13.46 -7.08 1.86
N THR A 121 14.13 -7.20 3.01
CA THR A 121 15.59 -7.33 3.07
C THR A 121 16.09 -8.55 2.30
N ILE A 122 15.48 -9.72 2.52
CA ILE A 122 15.86 -10.95 1.80
C ILE A 122 15.68 -10.76 0.30
N HIS A 123 14.53 -10.25 -0.14
CA HIS A 123 14.28 -10.02 -1.56
C HIS A 123 15.29 -9.03 -2.17
N MET A 124 15.67 -7.97 -1.45
CA MET A 124 16.71 -7.03 -1.93
C MET A 124 18.07 -7.69 -2.11
N LEU A 125 18.45 -8.61 -1.23
CA LEU A 125 19.70 -9.35 -1.35
C LEU A 125 19.67 -10.33 -2.52
N GLU A 126 18.52 -10.98 -2.77
CA GLU A 126 18.32 -11.84 -3.93
C GLU A 126 18.39 -11.05 -5.26
N GLU A 127 17.84 -9.84 -5.30
CA GLU A 127 17.92 -8.96 -6.47
C GLU A 127 19.35 -8.44 -6.66
N LYS A 128 20.04 -8.03 -5.58
CA LYS A 128 21.48 -7.62 -5.61
C LYS A 128 22.35 -8.71 -6.24
N ALA A 129 22.10 -9.98 -5.93
CA ALA A 129 22.86 -11.11 -6.47
C ALA A 129 22.74 -11.27 -8.00
N LEU A 130 21.73 -10.66 -8.63
CA LEU A 130 21.55 -10.65 -10.10
C LEU A 130 22.26 -9.48 -10.79
N LEU A 131 22.80 -8.53 -10.03
CA LEU A 131 23.36 -7.27 -10.51
C LEU A 131 24.89 -7.29 -10.49
N GLY A 132 25.51 -6.65 -11.50
CA GLY A 132 26.94 -6.35 -11.47
C GLY A 132 27.27 -5.26 -10.44
N GLU A 133 28.55 -5.12 -10.06
CA GLU A 133 28.98 -4.20 -8.99
C GLU A 133 28.48 -2.76 -9.18
N ASP A 134 28.64 -2.20 -10.38
CA ASP A 134 28.16 -0.85 -10.72
C ASP A 134 26.63 -0.70 -10.60
N GLN A 135 25.89 -1.78 -10.90
CA GLN A 135 24.43 -1.80 -10.82
C GLN A 135 23.96 -1.95 -9.37
N GLN A 136 24.72 -2.66 -8.53
CA GLN A 136 24.39 -2.82 -7.11
C GLN A 136 24.44 -1.48 -6.37
N GLN A 137 25.47 -0.67 -6.61
CA GLN A 137 25.56 0.67 -5.99
C GLN A 137 24.34 1.51 -6.37
N LYS A 138 24.06 1.64 -7.67
CA LYS A 138 22.90 2.38 -8.17
C LYS A 138 21.58 1.86 -7.60
N PHE A 139 21.44 0.54 -7.43
CA PHE A 139 20.24 -0.06 -6.86
C PHE A 139 19.98 0.40 -5.42
N PHE A 140 21.01 0.39 -4.57
CA PHE A 140 20.86 0.88 -3.20
C PHE A 140 20.67 2.39 -3.13
N ASP A 141 21.31 3.16 -4.01
CA ASP A 141 21.08 4.61 -4.10
C ASP A 141 19.61 4.91 -4.46
N LEU A 142 19.01 4.16 -5.38
CA LEU A 142 17.60 4.30 -5.74
C LEU A 142 16.66 3.96 -4.57
N ILE A 143 16.98 2.90 -3.83
CA ILE A 143 16.21 2.49 -2.64
C ILE A 143 16.30 3.56 -1.56
N GLU A 144 17.50 4.05 -1.25
CA GLU A 144 17.73 5.09 -0.25
C GLU A 144 16.95 6.36 -0.60
N ASN A 145 17.05 6.81 -1.86
CA ASN A 145 16.29 7.95 -2.37
C ASN A 145 14.77 7.75 -2.25
N ALA A 146 14.29 6.53 -2.49
CA ALA A 146 12.87 6.23 -2.33
C ALA A 146 12.43 6.28 -0.85
N MET A 147 13.29 5.83 0.08
CA MET A 147 13.04 5.87 1.52
C MET A 147 13.05 7.30 2.09
N THR A 148 13.98 8.14 1.66
CA THR A 148 14.11 9.51 2.15
C THR A 148 12.99 10.42 1.64
N LYS A 149 12.61 10.29 0.35
CA LYS A 149 11.48 11.04 -0.24
C LYS A 149 10.12 10.57 0.29
N GLY A 150 9.97 9.29 0.64
CA GLY A 150 8.73 8.73 1.19
C GLY A 150 8.36 9.26 2.59
N ARG A 151 9.32 9.77 3.37
CA ARG A 151 9.12 10.27 4.74
C ARG A 151 8.33 11.59 4.84
N GLN A 152 8.18 12.34 3.76
CA GLN A 152 7.48 13.64 3.79
C GLN A 152 5.95 13.54 3.99
N THR A 153 5.37 12.33 4.06
CA THR A 153 3.92 12.14 4.23
C THR A 153 3.48 11.86 5.67
N GLY A 154 4.39 11.92 6.66
CA GLY A 154 4.13 11.47 8.04
C GLY A 154 3.51 12.48 9.00
N CYS A 155 3.70 13.78 8.79
CA CYS A 155 3.07 14.85 9.56
C CYS A 155 2.73 16.00 8.61
N PRO A 156 1.55 16.64 8.70
CA PRO A 156 1.38 17.95 8.08
C PRO A 156 2.46 18.90 8.64
N PRO A 157 3.05 19.78 7.82
CA PRO A 157 3.96 20.80 8.33
C PRO A 157 3.25 21.57 9.45
N ALA A 158 3.98 21.88 10.51
CA ALA A 158 3.46 22.67 11.61
C ALA A 158 2.81 23.93 11.02
N ILE A 159 1.53 24.13 11.34
CA ILE A 159 0.83 25.35 10.98
C ILE A 159 1.54 26.45 11.77
N GLU A 160 2.34 27.26 11.08
CA GLU A 160 2.82 28.53 11.65
C GLU A 160 1.58 29.38 11.91
N HIS A 161 1.34 29.65 13.19
CA HIS A 161 0.39 30.65 13.62
C HIS A 161 1.12 32.00 13.59
N ASP A 162 0.82 32.81 12.57
CA ASP A 162 1.00 34.26 12.61
C ASP A 162 -0.09 34.89 13.50
#